data_AF-A0A9E0J470-F1
#
_entry.id   AF-A0A9E0J470-F1
#
_cell.length_a   1.000
_cell.length_b   1.000
_cell.length_c   1.000
_cell.angle_alpha   90.00
_cell.angle_beta   90.00
_cell.angle_gamma   90.00
#
_symmetry.space_group_name_H-M   'P 1'
#
loop_
_entity.id
_entity.type
_entity.pdbx_description
1 polymer ?
#
loop_
_entity_poly.entity_id
_entity_poly.type
_entity_poly.pdbx_seq_one_letter_code
_entity_poly.pdbx_strand_id
1 'polypeptide(L)'
;EVFLTRDTWFKRLLRLLPYGLIGLGYLTWWHHAGYGTDGPGFYTDPGRDPLFFLQEVAFRAPAYLVSQFTLLPAEVFSALESPTLRAHALLPGLLYALSLLALLAWFFWPLLRRSAEARFFTLGMLIAVLPICGVSMVSRVLWYVGFGASGLLALFIQHYRDHPDNSTMRRGSRFFVGLMLLLHLWLSPLFYLVSIAGFNFMNQQWDTQTVQLPNAGPSERRLLILATKNHWIDITFPILKDRALSLGQQPSRPPPAITRILALTEGEGRYRLERPAENVLHLKTQDDHPFITLRPVPWRFAVGEPVHRPDVDIEVLAVSPQGAPTRIEYRFAPGALSRLDVMTWQKTHFTASTLPAIGQHQELLVE
;
A
#
# COMPACT_ATOMS: atom_id res chain seq x y z
N GLU A 1 5.82 -14.62 -28.77
CA GLU A 1 7.11 -15.28 -29.08
C GLU A 1 7.32 -16.69 -28.53
N VAL A 2 7.47 -16.90 -27.22
CA VAL A 2 8.00 -18.17 -26.66
C VAL A 2 7.18 -19.41 -27.06
N PHE A 3 5.84 -19.32 -26.99
CA PHE A 3 4.99 -20.46 -27.33
C PHE A 3 4.42 -20.41 -28.75
N LEU A 4 4.33 -19.23 -29.35
CA LEU A 4 3.64 -19.01 -30.63
C LEU A 4 4.47 -19.37 -31.86
N THR A 5 5.79 -19.52 -31.69
CA THR A 5 6.73 -19.75 -32.80
C THR A 5 7.18 -21.21 -32.80
N ARG A 6 7.53 -21.74 -33.97
CA ARG A 6 8.00 -23.14 -34.12
C ARG A 6 9.51 -23.30 -33.96
N ASP A 7 10.23 -22.24 -33.59
CA ASP A 7 11.68 -22.24 -33.45
C ASP A 7 12.18 -23.13 -32.29
N THR A 8 13.49 -23.33 -32.19
CA THR A 8 14.14 -23.94 -31.02
C THR A 8 13.93 -23.10 -29.75
N TRP A 9 13.92 -23.73 -28.56
CA TRP A 9 13.77 -23.04 -27.27
C TRP A 9 14.79 -21.90 -27.05
N PHE A 10 16.03 -22.10 -27.49
CA PHE A 10 17.08 -21.07 -27.40
C PHE A 10 16.73 -19.80 -28.20
N LYS A 11 16.37 -19.94 -29.48
CA LYS A 11 15.94 -18.81 -30.33
C LYS A 11 14.72 -18.09 -29.76
N ARG A 12 13.77 -18.83 -29.16
CA ARG A 12 12.57 -18.27 -28.52
C ARG A 12 12.91 -17.39 -27.32
N LEU A 13 13.84 -17.83 -26.47
CA LEU A 13 14.32 -17.02 -25.34
C LEU A 13 15.13 -15.82 -25.80
N LEU A 14 15.95 -15.99 -26.84
CA LEU A 14 16.77 -14.89 -27.38
C LEU A 14 15.90 -13.74 -27.93
N ARG A 15 14.67 -14.02 -28.39
CA ARG A 15 13.71 -12.97 -28.79
C ARG A 15 13.17 -12.15 -27.63
N LEU A 16 13.28 -12.63 -26.39
CA LEU A 16 12.97 -11.83 -25.21
C LEU A 16 14.11 -10.89 -24.83
N LEU A 17 15.32 -11.10 -25.37
CA LEU A 17 16.51 -10.34 -25.03
C LEU A 17 16.33 -8.82 -25.20
N PRO A 18 15.77 -8.29 -26.30
CA PRO A 18 15.60 -6.84 -26.44
C PRO A 18 14.75 -6.23 -25.31
N TYR A 19 13.66 -6.90 -24.91
CA TYR A 19 12.80 -6.45 -23.81
C TYR A 19 13.50 -6.57 -22.46
N GLY A 20 14.24 -7.67 -22.25
CA GLY A 20 15.05 -7.87 -21.05
C GLY A 20 16.14 -6.80 -20.93
N LEU A 21 16.83 -6.45 -22.02
CA LEU A 21 17.84 -5.41 -22.05
C LEU A 21 17.27 -4.02 -21.76
N ILE A 22 16.08 -3.71 -22.31
CA ILE A 22 15.38 -2.45 -21.98
C ILE A 22 15.05 -2.41 -20.48
N GLY A 23 14.48 -3.49 -19.95
CA GLY A 23 14.14 -3.59 -18.52
C GLY A 23 15.37 -3.46 -17.62
N LEU A 24 16.44 -4.19 -17.93
CA LEU A 24 17.70 -4.12 -17.19
C LEU A 24 18.36 -2.74 -17.31
N GLY A 25 18.34 -2.12 -18.49
CA GLY A 25 18.87 -0.77 -18.71
C GLY A 25 18.11 0.26 -17.88
N TYR A 26 16.77 0.18 -17.87
CA TYR A 26 15.94 1.04 -17.03
C TYR A 26 16.21 0.83 -15.54
N LEU A 27 16.23 -0.42 -15.06
CA LEU A 27 16.50 -0.72 -13.64
C LEU A 27 17.90 -0.27 -13.21
N THR A 28 18.89 -0.44 -14.07
CA THR A 28 20.27 -0.01 -13.81
C THR A 28 20.35 1.51 -13.72
N TRP A 29 19.75 2.22 -14.69
CA TRP A 29 19.66 3.69 -14.65
C TRP A 29 18.91 4.18 -13.41
N TRP A 30 17.77 3.56 -13.11
CA TRP A 30 16.92 3.93 -11.98
C TRP A 30 17.69 3.82 -10.65
N HIS A 31 18.35 2.69 -10.44
CA HIS A 31 19.19 2.45 -9.27
C HIS A 31 20.39 3.42 -9.21
N HIS A 32 21.09 3.65 -10.34
CA HIS A 32 22.26 4.53 -10.37
C HIS A 32 21.90 6.01 -10.14
N ALA A 33 20.72 6.44 -10.59
CA ALA A 33 20.21 7.79 -10.35
C ALA A 33 19.76 8.03 -8.89
N GLY A 34 19.95 7.03 -8.00
CA GLY A 34 19.56 7.13 -6.59
C GLY A 34 18.05 7.03 -6.38
N TYR A 35 17.30 6.59 -7.40
CA TYR A 35 15.91 6.22 -7.22
C TYR A 35 15.84 4.86 -6.52
N GLY A 36 14.87 4.71 -5.64
CA GLY A 36 14.89 3.66 -4.62
C GLY A 36 13.84 3.92 -3.57
N THR A 37 13.46 2.88 -2.83
CA THR A 37 12.74 3.06 -1.57
C THR A 37 13.52 2.39 -0.46
N ASP A 38 13.93 3.17 0.53
CA ASP A 38 14.67 2.70 1.70
C ASP A 38 13.73 2.59 2.91
N GLY A 39 13.33 1.36 3.23
CA GLY A 39 12.59 1.07 4.46
C GLY A 39 11.10 1.46 4.57
N PRO A 40 10.31 1.86 3.55
CA PRO A 40 8.87 1.97 3.74
C PRO A 40 8.19 0.63 3.42
N GLY A 41 7.41 0.09 4.35
CA GLY A 41 6.65 -1.16 4.22
C GLY A 41 5.60 -1.17 3.10
N PHE A 42 5.43 -0.07 2.38
CA PHE A 42 4.60 0.01 1.19
C PHE A 42 5.30 -0.44 -0.10
N TYR A 43 6.64 -0.36 -0.14
CA TYR A 43 7.43 -0.69 -1.31
C TYR A 43 8.65 -1.54 -0.93
N THR A 44 8.84 -2.61 -1.68
CA THR A 44 10.01 -3.48 -1.58
C THR A 44 10.83 -3.30 -2.84
N ASP A 45 12.06 -2.83 -2.68
CA ASP A 45 13.01 -2.67 -3.78
C ASP A 45 13.70 -4.02 -4.09
N PRO A 46 13.43 -4.64 -5.25
CA PRO A 46 14.04 -5.93 -5.62
C PRO A 46 15.55 -5.83 -5.89
N GLY A 47 16.08 -4.64 -6.21
CA GLY A 47 17.51 -4.43 -6.46
C GLY A 47 18.31 -4.30 -5.18
N ARG A 48 17.71 -3.68 -4.15
CA ARG A 48 18.35 -3.45 -2.86
C ARG A 48 18.21 -4.63 -1.88
N ASP A 49 17.01 -5.19 -1.79
CA ASP A 49 16.70 -6.31 -0.87
C ASP A 49 16.05 -7.49 -1.63
N PRO A 50 16.81 -8.17 -2.50
CA PRO A 50 16.27 -9.22 -3.37
C PRO A 50 15.70 -10.41 -2.59
N LEU A 51 16.28 -10.78 -1.46
CA LEU A 51 15.78 -11.89 -0.65
C LEU A 51 14.43 -11.57 -0.01
N PHE A 52 14.29 -10.37 0.55
CA PHE A 52 13.02 -9.93 1.13
C PHE A 52 11.95 -9.78 0.03
N PHE A 53 12.32 -9.26 -1.13
CA PHE A 53 11.43 -9.25 -2.30
C PHE A 53 10.93 -10.65 -2.67
N LEU A 54 11.82 -11.65 -2.73
CA LEU A 54 11.42 -13.04 -3.03
C LEU A 54 10.49 -13.63 -1.96
N GLN A 55 10.66 -13.25 -0.68
CA GLN A 55 9.75 -13.64 0.39
C GLN A 55 8.36 -13.03 0.19
N GLU A 56 8.27 -11.74 -0.16
CA GLU A 56 7.00 -11.08 -0.47
C GLU A 56 6.35 -11.70 -1.71
N VAL A 57 7.11 -12.01 -2.76
CA VAL A 57 6.62 -12.69 -3.98
C VAL A 57 5.94 -14.02 -3.63
N ALA A 58 6.49 -14.79 -2.69
CA ALA A 58 5.95 -16.10 -2.33
C ALA A 58 4.49 -16.04 -1.83
N PHE A 59 4.09 -14.93 -1.19
CA PHE A 59 2.72 -14.70 -0.74
C PHE A 59 1.90 -13.84 -1.71
N ARG A 60 2.46 -12.71 -2.14
CA ARG A 60 1.77 -11.72 -2.97
C ARG A 60 1.45 -12.24 -4.37
N ALA A 61 2.34 -13.01 -5.01
CA ALA A 61 2.07 -13.53 -6.35
C ALA A 61 0.85 -14.48 -6.35
N PRO A 62 0.75 -15.47 -5.43
CA PRO A 62 -0.47 -16.26 -5.31
C PRO A 62 -1.73 -15.44 -5.02
N ALA A 63 -1.64 -14.49 -4.08
CA ALA A 63 -2.76 -13.63 -3.71
C ALA A 63 -3.27 -12.80 -4.91
N TYR A 64 -2.37 -12.13 -5.64
CA TYR A 64 -2.72 -11.35 -6.82
C TYR A 64 -3.36 -12.19 -7.92
N LEU A 65 -2.81 -13.38 -8.20
CA LEU A 65 -3.37 -14.27 -9.22
C LEU A 65 -4.78 -14.74 -8.84
N VAL A 66 -5.04 -15.04 -7.56
CA VAL A 66 -6.40 -15.37 -7.09
C VAL A 66 -7.33 -14.17 -7.17
N SER A 67 -6.89 -12.99 -6.75
CA SER A 67 -7.66 -11.76 -6.84
C SER A 67 -8.00 -11.39 -8.29
N GLN A 68 -7.17 -11.79 -9.26
CA GLN A 68 -7.44 -11.56 -10.67
C GLN A 68 -8.63 -12.38 -11.22
N PHE A 69 -8.82 -13.62 -10.74
CA PHE A 69 -9.87 -14.53 -11.23
C PHE A 69 -11.10 -14.60 -10.32
N THR A 70 -11.04 -14.02 -9.14
CA THR A 70 -12.15 -14.04 -8.17
C THR A 70 -12.65 -12.63 -7.89
N LEU A 71 -13.73 -12.51 -7.13
CA LEU A 71 -14.17 -11.20 -6.63
C LEU A 71 -13.48 -10.78 -5.34
N LEU A 72 -12.48 -11.54 -4.88
CA LEU A 72 -11.75 -11.23 -3.66
C LEU A 72 -10.68 -10.17 -3.96
N PRO A 73 -10.84 -8.91 -3.53
CA PRO A 73 -9.90 -7.84 -3.86
C PRO A 73 -8.52 -8.11 -3.26
N ALA A 74 -7.45 -7.64 -3.92
CA ALA A 74 -6.08 -7.78 -3.42
C ALA A 74 -5.90 -7.10 -2.06
N GLU A 75 -6.69 -6.07 -1.78
CA GLU A 75 -6.74 -5.34 -0.52
C GLU A 75 -7.11 -6.24 0.68
N VAL A 76 -7.91 -7.29 0.46
CA VAL A 76 -8.23 -8.26 1.52
C VAL A 76 -6.99 -9.04 1.93
N PHE A 77 -6.16 -9.45 0.97
CA PHE A 77 -4.86 -10.06 1.25
C PHE A 77 -3.89 -9.03 1.87
N SER A 78 -3.95 -7.76 1.46
CA SER A 78 -3.16 -6.68 2.08
C SER A 78 -3.43 -6.54 3.57
N ALA A 79 -4.68 -6.69 4.02
CA ALA A 79 -5.01 -6.64 5.43
C ALA A 79 -4.31 -7.75 6.24
N LEU A 80 -4.05 -8.91 5.62
CA LEU A 80 -3.32 -10.02 6.23
C LEU A 80 -1.82 -9.73 6.41
N GLU A 81 -1.27 -8.72 5.72
CA GLU A 81 0.12 -8.28 5.87
C GLU A 81 0.31 -7.30 7.04
N SER A 82 -0.77 -6.84 7.68
CA SER A 82 -0.67 -5.97 8.85
C SER A 82 0.16 -6.63 9.96
N PRO A 83 1.00 -5.88 10.69
CA PRO A 83 1.89 -6.47 11.71
C PRO A 83 1.16 -7.33 12.75
N THR A 84 -0.08 -6.96 13.09
CA THR A 84 -0.93 -7.67 14.06
C THR A 84 -1.45 -9.01 13.53
N LEU A 85 -1.85 -9.09 12.25
CA LEU A 85 -2.43 -10.30 11.67
C LEU A 85 -1.39 -11.19 10.99
N ARG A 86 -0.28 -10.63 10.51
CA ARG A 86 0.70 -11.33 9.67
C ARG A 86 1.22 -12.62 10.30
N ALA A 87 1.49 -12.62 11.60
CA ALA A 87 1.99 -13.81 12.31
C ALA A 87 1.01 -14.99 12.29
N HIS A 88 -0.30 -14.73 12.22
CA HIS A 88 -1.34 -15.77 12.34
C HIS A 88 -2.10 -16.02 11.03
N ALA A 89 -2.21 -15.01 10.16
CA ALA A 89 -3.07 -15.05 8.98
C ALA A 89 -2.33 -15.28 7.67
N LEU A 90 -1.00 -15.07 7.63
CA LEU A 90 -0.21 -15.22 6.40
C LEU A 90 -0.26 -16.66 5.86
N LEU A 91 -0.01 -17.66 6.73
CA LEU A 91 -0.01 -19.06 6.30
C LEU A 91 -1.41 -19.55 5.87
N PRO A 92 -2.50 -19.32 6.64
CA PRO A 92 -3.85 -19.63 6.18
C PRO A 92 -4.21 -18.92 4.87
N GLY A 93 -3.86 -17.64 4.73
CA GLY A 93 -4.09 -16.86 3.51
C GLY A 93 -3.34 -17.43 2.30
N LEU A 94 -2.09 -17.85 2.50
CA LEU A 94 -1.26 -18.49 1.46
C LEU A 94 -1.86 -19.83 1.04
N LEU A 95 -2.23 -20.68 2.00
CA LEU A 95 -2.85 -21.99 1.71
C LEU A 95 -4.17 -21.82 0.96
N TYR A 96 -4.99 -20.86 1.35
CA TYR A 96 -6.20 -20.49 0.63
C TYR A 96 -5.88 -20.08 -0.82
N ALA A 97 -4.93 -19.16 -1.00
CA ALA A 97 -4.56 -18.69 -2.34
C ALA A 97 -4.03 -19.83 -3.23
N LEU A 98 -3.12 -20.65 -2.70
CA LEU A 98 -2.57 -21.81 -3.41
C LEU A 98 -3.65 -22.86 -3.73
N SER A 99 -4.62 -23.09 -2.85
CA SER A 99 -5.71 -24.03 -3.10
C SER A 99 -6.59 -23.58 -4.27
N LEU A 100 -6.90 -22.28 -4.35
CA LEU A 100 -7.66 -21.72 -5.46
C LEU A 100 -6.85 -21.71 -6.76
N LEU A 101 -5.55 -21.42 -6.70
CA LEU A 101 -4.70 -21.53 -7.88
C LEU A 101 -4.57 -22.96 -8.38
N ALA A 102 -4.48 -23.95 -7.49
CA ALA A 102 -4.48 -25.35 -7.89
C ALA A 102 -5.80 -25.73 -8.59
N LEU A 103 -6.93 -25.23 -8.09
CA LEU A 103 -8.24 -25.42 -8.73
C LEU A 103 -8.31 -24.76 -10.11
N LEU A 104 -7.86 -23.51 -10.23
CA LEU A 104 -7.80 -22.78 -11.51
C LEU A 104 -6.87 -23.49 -12.49
N ALA A 105 -5.69 -23.90 -12.04
CA ALA A 105 -4.73 -24.64 -12.85
C ALA A 105 -5.33 -25.96 -13.34
N TRP A 106 -6.06 -26.69 -12.48
CA TRP A 106 -6.76 -27.92 -12.88
C TRP A 106 -7.78 -27.67 -13.99
N PHE A 107 -8.59 -26.60 -13.91
CA PHE A 107 -9.51 -26.21 -14.98
C PHE A 107 -8.79 -25.83 -16.26
N PHE A 108 -7.74 -25.00 -16.20
CA PHE A 108 -7.03 -24.53 -17.39
C PHE A 108 -6.07 -25.58 -17.98
N TRP A 109 -5.70 -26.63 -17.25
CA TRP A 109 -4.70 -27.61 -17.66
C TRP A 109 -4.94 -28.25 -19.04
N PRO A 110 -6.17 -28.70 -19.39
CA PRO A 110 -6.44 -29.29 -20.71
C PRO A 110 -6.17 -28.30 -21.84
N LEU A 111 -6.55 -27.03 -21.64
CA LEU A 111 -6.32 -25.95 -22.58
C LEU A 111 -4.82 -25.65 -22.71
N LEU A 112 -4.10 -25.53 -21.59
CA LEU A 112 -2.67 -25.23 -21.56
C LEU A 112 -1.82 -26.30 -22.26
N ARG A 113 -2.26 -27.56 -22.24
CA ARG A 113 -1.60 -28.64 -22.98
C ARG A 113 -1.77 -28.51 -24.49
N ARG A 114 -2.93 -28.03 -24.96
CA ARG A 114 -3.31 -28.04 -26.37
C ARG A 114 -3.01 -26.73 -27.11
N SER A 115 -3.12 -25.58 -26.46
CA SER A 115 -2.99 -24.26 -27.10
C SER A 115 -1.68 -23.56 -26.75
N ALA A 116 -0.97 -23.11 -27.79
CA ALA A 116 0.22 -22.25 -27.64
C ALA A 116 -0.15 -20.85 -27.16
N GLU A 117 -1.31 -20.35 -27.58
CA GLU A 117 -1.89 -19.07 -27.24
C GLU A 117 -2.25 -19.02 -25.74
N ALA A 118 -2.85 -20.09 -25.22
CA ALA A 118 -3.16 -20.19 -23.79
C ALA A 118 -1.87 -20.13 -22.95
N ARG A 119 -0.83 -20.87 -23.34
CA ARG A 119 0.48 -20.80 -22.66
C ARG A 119 1.13 -19.43 -22.78
N PHE A 120 0.96 -18.73 -23.91
CA PHE A 120 1.43 -17.36 -24.09
C PHE A 120 0.74 -16.41 -23.10
N PHE A 121 -0.59 -16.42 -23.01
CA PHE A 121 -1.32 -15.57 -22.07
C PHE A 121 -1.00 -15.91 -20.61
N THR A 122 -0.93 -17.19 -20.24
CA THR A 122 -0.56 -17.61 -18.89
C THR A 122 0.86 -17.17 -18.53
N LEU A 123 1.84 -17.35 -19.42
CA LEU A 123 3.20 -16.89 -19.15
C LEU A 123 3.28 -15.37 -19.02
N GLY A 124 2.58 -14.63 -19.89
CA GLY A 124 2.50 -13.17 -19.80
C GLY A 124 1.91 -12.72 -18.46
N MET A 125 0.82 -13.34 -18.02
CA MET A 125 0.20 -13.11 -16.71
C MET A 125 1.17 -13.35 -15.55
N LEU A 126 1.87 -14.50 -15.56
CA LEU A 126 2.80 -14.88 -14.50
C LEU A 126 4.00 -13.92 -14.42
N ILE A 127 4.55 -13.50 -15.56
CA ILE A 127 5.65 -12.52 -15.60
C ILE A 127 5.16 -11.15 -15.12
N ALA A 128 3.97 -10.72 -15.53
CA ALA A 128 3.39 -9.43 -15.15
C ALA A 128 3.12 -9.31 -13.65
N VAL A 129 2.89 -10.42 -12.94
CA VAL A 129 2.63 -10.42 -11.49
C VAL A 129 3.89 -10.11 -10.67
N LEU A 130 5.08 -10.45 -11.18
CA LEU A 130 6.33 -10.30 -10.43
C LEU A 130 6.65 -8.86 -10.03
N PRO A 131 6.67 -7.87 -10.96
CA PRO A 131 7.04 -6.51 -10.59
C PRO A 131 6.06 -5.87 -9.60
N ILE A 132 4.77 -6.22 -9.65
CA ILE A 132 3.76 -5.66 -8.75
C ILE A 132 3.81 -6.24 -7.33
N CYS A 133 4.57 -7.32 -7.09
CA CYS A 133 4.83 -7.84 -5.75
C CYS A 133 5.73 -6.91 -4.92
N GLY A 134 6.44 -5.98 -5.57
CA GLY A 134 7.26 -4.96 -4.91
C GLY A 134 6.45 -3.81 -4.30
N VAL A 135 5.12 -3.84 -4.35
CA VAL A 135 4.23 -2.81 -3.82
C VAL A 135 3.16 -3.44 -2.94
N SER A 136 2.62 -2.68 -1.98
CA SER A 136 1.46 -3.07 -1.19
C SER A 136 0.29 -3.55 -2.07
N MET A 137 -0.42 -4.57 -1.59
CA MET A 137 -1.44 -5.26 -2.38
C MET A 137 -2.69 -4.40 -2.60
N VAL A 138 -2.86 -3.95 -3.84
CA VAL A 138 -4.02 -3.17 -4.27
C VAL A 138 -4.50 -3.63 -5.64
N SER A 139 -5.80 -3.69 -5.87
CA SER A 139 -6.37 -4.27 -7.09
C SER A 139 -6.02 -3.46 -8.35
N ARG A 140 -5.72 -2.16 -8.21
CA ARG A 140 -5.37 -1.28 -9.34
C ARG A 140 -4.08 -1.68 -10.08
N VAL A 141 -3.16 -2.41 -9.44
CA VAL A 141 -1.90 -2.84 -10.10
C VAL A 141 -2.08 -4.10 -10.97
N LEU A 142 -3.24 -4.76 -10.89
CA LEU A 142 -3.54 -5.98 -11.66
C LEU A 142 -3.80 -5.73 -13.15
N TRP A 143 -3.78 -4.49 -13.63
CA TRP A 143 -4.11 -4.15 -15.02
C TRP A 143 -3.36 -5.03 -16.06
N TYR A 144 -2.05 -5.19 -15.92
CA TYR A 144 -1.24 -5.99 -16.84
C TYR A 144 -1.44 -7.50 -16.67
N VAL A 145 -1.70 -7.94 -15.44
CA VAL A 145 -2.06 -9.34 -15.13
C VAL A 145 -3.40 -9.69 -15.78
N GLY A 146 -4.33 -8.74 -15.76
CA GLY A 146 -5.66 -8.82 -16.36
C GLY A 146 -5.65 -9.15 -17.85
N PHE A 147 -4.72 -8.60 -18.64
CA PHE A 147 -4.61 -8.95 -20.06
C PHE A 147 -4.38 -10.45 -20.28
N GLY A 148 -3.48 -11.04 -19.49
CA GLY A 148 -3.21 -12.48 -19.55
C GLY A 148 -4.42 -13.30 -19.09
N ALA A 149 -5.06 -12.89 -18.00
CA ALA A 149 -6.25 -13.55 -17.47
C ALA A 149 -7.43 -13.51 -18.45
N SER A 150 -7.71 -12.35 -19.06
CA SER A 150 -8.79 -12.18 -20.04
C SER A 150 -8.55 -13.03 -21.29
N GLY A 151 -7.32 -13.06 -21.82
CA GLY A 151 -6.97 -13.90 -22.97
C GLY A 151 -7.13 -15.39 -22.66
N LEU A 152 -6.67 -15.83 -21.49
CA LEU A 152 -6.82 -17.22 -21.05
C LEU A 152 -8.29 -17.61 -20.86
N LEU A 153 -9.10 -16.74 -20.26
CA LEU A 153 -10.52 -16.98 -20.04
C LEU A 153 -11.29 -17.02 -21.36
N ALA A 154 -10.98 -16.13 -22.31
CA ALA A 154 -11.59 -16.13 -23.64
C ALA A 154 -11.29 -17.44 -24.39
N LEU A 155 -10.04 -17.89 -24.38
CA LEU A 155 -9.65 -19.17 -24.98
C LEU A 155 -10.29 -20.36 -24.27
N PHE A 156 -10.47 -20.29 -22.94
CA PHE A 156 -11.15 -21.34 -22.19
C PHE A 156 -12.64 -21.44 -22.55
N ILE A 157 -13.32 -20.30 -22.66
CA ILE A 157 -14.72 -20.24 -23.10
C ILE A 157 -14.85 -20.80 -24.52
N GLN A 158 -13.96 -20.42 -25.44
CA GLN A 158 -13.94 -20.95 -26.81
C GLN A 158 -13.69 -22.46 -26.83
N HIS A 159 -12.64 -22.92 -26.15
CA HIS A 159 -12.27 -24.33 -26.09
C HIS A 159 -13.43 -25.20 -25.60
N TYR A 160 -14.14 -24.73 -24.58
CA TYR A 160 -15.29 -25.43 -24.03
C TYR A 160 -16.52 -25.41 -24.97
N ARG A 161 -16.71 -24.36 -25.77
CA ARG A 161 -17.77 -24.30 -26.80
C ARG A 161 -17.51 -25.29 -27.94
N ASP A 162 -16.26 -25.39 -28.38
CA ASP A 162 -15.90 -26.10 -29.61
C ASP A 162 -15.66 -27.60 -29.40
N HIS A 163 -15.35 -28.04 -28.18
CA HIS A 163 -15.06 -29.45 -27.86
C HIS A 163 -15.99 -29.99 -26.76
N PRO A 164 -17.28 -30.22 -27.05
CA PRO A 164 -18.25 -30.72 -26.09
C PRO A 164 -18.06 -32.23 -25.82
N ASP A 165 -17.03 -32.62 -25.07
CA ASP A 165 -16.87 -34.00 -24.61
C ASP A 165 -17.88 -34.35 -23.49
N ASN A 166 -18.37 -35.60 -23.46
CA ASN A 166 -19.49 -36.07 -22.63
C ASN A 166 -19.18 -36.40 -21.15
N SER A 167 -18.03 -36.00 -20.61
CA SER A 167 -17.56 -36.43 -19.27
C SER A 167 -18.03 -35.54 -18.11
N THR A 168 -17.85 -35.98 -16.86
CA THR A 168 -18.09 -35.21 -15.61
C THR A 168 -17.40 -33.85 -15.60
N MET A 169 -16.26 -33.73 -16.31
CA MET A 169 -15.54 -32.47 -16.56
C MET A 169 -16.42 -31.40 -17.24
N ARG A 170 -17.47 -31.82 -17.98
CA ARG A 170 -18.42 -30.94 -18.67
C ARG A 170 -19.23 -30.10 -17.68
N ARG A 171 -19.82 -30.73 -16.65
CA ARG A 171 -20.65 -30.00 -15.67
C ARG A 171 -19.81 -29.00 -14.89
N GLY A 172 -18.61 -29.43 -14.46
CA GLY A 172 -17.64 -28.56 -13.80
C GLY A 172 -17.23 -27.38 -14.67
N SER A 173 -16.88 -27.61 -15.93
CA SER A 173 -16.44 -26.54 -16.85
C SER A 173 -17.58 -25.57 -17.21
N ARG A 174 -18.82 -26.05 -17.40
CA ARG A 174 -19.99 -25.16 -17.59
C ARG A 174 -20.24 -24.29 -16.38
N PHE A 175 -20.20 -24.89 -15.20
CA PHE A 175 -20.36 -24.17 -13.96
C PHE A 175 -19.25 -23.13 -13.81
N PHE A 176 -18.00 -23.51 -14.06
CA PHE A 176 -16.86 -22.61 -14.00
C PHE A 176 -17.00 -21.45 -15.00
N VAL A 177 -17.30 -21.71 -16.28
CA VAL A 177 -17.53 -20.64 -17.28
C VAL A 177 -18.69 -19.73 -16.86
N GLY A 178 -19.83 -20.32 -16.46
CA GLY A 178 -20.99 -19.56 -16.00
C GLY A 178 -20.68 -18.69 -14.79
N LEU A 179 -19.92 -19.23 -13.83
CA LEU A 179 -19.43 -18.51 -12.68
C LEU A 179 -18.52 -17.36 -13.10
N MET A 180 -17.48 -17.60 -13.90
CA MET A 180 -16.56 -16.55 -14.36
C MET A 180 -17.30 -15.43 -15.12
N LEU A 181 -18.26 -15.77 -15.98
CA LEU A 181 -19.10 -14.78 -16.66
C LEU A 181 -19.96 -13.98 -15.68
N LEU A 182 -20.58 -14.63 -14.70
CA LEU A 182 -21.35 -13.96 -13.65
C LEU A 182 -20.46 -13.01 -12.82
N LEU A 183 -19.30 -13.49 -12.37
CA LEU A 183 -18.37 -12.71 -11.57
C LEU A 183 -17.88 -11.48 -12.35
N HIS A 184 -17.39 -11.66 -13.59
CA HIS A 184 -16.70 -10.59 -14.30
C HIS A 184 -17.59 -9.67 -15.13
N LEU A 185 -18.70 -10.17 -15.70
CA LEU A 185 -19.59 -9.33 -16.52
C LEU A 185 -20.70 -8.65 -15.71
N TRP A 186 -21.14 -9.26 -14.60
CA TRP A 186 -22.28 -8.75 -13.83
C TRP A 186 -21.86 -8.24 -12.47
N LEU A 187 -21.28 -9.11 -11.64
CA LEU A 187 -20.99 -8.77 -10.25
C LEU A 187 -19.86 -7.75 -10.15
N SER A 188 -18.79 -7.85 -10.94
CA SER A 188 -17.66 -6.91 -10.87
C SER A 188 -18.06 -5.46 -11.21
N PRO A 189 -18.79 -5.16 -12.31
CA PRO A 189 -19.31 -3.82 -12.55
C PRO A 189 -20.25 -3.32 -11.45
N LEU A 190 -21.11 -4.20 -10.90
CA LEU A 190 -22.00 -3.82 -9.80
C LEU A 190 -21.22 -3.49 -8.52
N PHE A 191 -20.24 -4.32 -8.16
CA PHE A 191 -19.35 -4.06 -7.03
C PHE A 191 -18.52 -2.80 -7.24
N TYR A 192 -18.11 -2.50 -8.46
CA TYR A 192 -17.42 -1.25 -8.78
C TYR A 192 -18.29 -0.01 -8.48
N LEU A 193 -19.60 -0.05 -8.79
CA LEU A 193 -20.53 1.03 -8.42
C LEU A 193 -20.64 1.18 -6.89
N VAL A 194 -20.66 0.07 -6.15
CA VAL A 194 -20.63 0.10 -4.68
C VAL A 194 -19.31 0.70 -4.17
N SER A 195 -18.17 0.34 -4.77
CA SER A 195 -16.87 0.91 -4.43
C SER A 195 -16.84 2.42 -4.66
N ILE A 196 -17.45 2.94 -5.73
CA ILE A 196 -17.57 4.39 -5.97
C ILE A 196 -18.32 5.07 -4.82
N ALA A 197 -19.44 4.50 -4.36
CA ALA A 197 -20.18 5.04 -3.23
C ALA A 197 -19.33 5.05 -1.95
N GLY A 198 -18.56 3.99 -1.70
CA GLY A 198 -17.61 3.91 -0.59
C GLY A 198 -16.53 4.99 -0.67
N PHE A 199 -15.92 5.19 -1.83
CA PHE A 199 -14.92 6.25 -2.02
C PHE A 199 -15.52 7.65 -1.85
N ASN A 200 -16.77 7.88 -2.27
CA ASN A 200 -17.45 9.15 -2.04
C ASN A 200 -17.65 9.42 -0.54
N PHE A 201 -18.06 8.41 0.22
CA PHE A 201 -18.17 8.51 1.67
C PHE A 201 -16.80 8.83 2.31
N MET A 202 -15.75 8.09 1.95
CA MET A 202 -14.39 8.33 2.44
C MET A 202 -13.90 9.74 2.08
N ASN A 203 -14.14 10.19 0.84
CA ASN A 203 -13.78 11.53 0.38
C ASN A 203 -14.47 12.65 1.19
N GLN A 204 -15.66 12.42 1.73
CA GLN A 204 -16.34 13.38 2.63
C GLN A 204 -15.77 13.33 4.05
N GLN A 205 -15.43 12.13 4.55
CA GLN A 205 -14.82 11.98 5.89
C GLN A 205 -13.40 12.57 5.94
N TRP A 206 -12.66 12.49 4.84
CA TRP A 206 -11.27 12.97 4.74
C TRP A 206 -11.19 14.37 4.13
N ASP A 207 -12.19 15.19 4.43
CA ASP A 207 -12.25 16.58 4.02
C ASP A 207 -11.71 17.49 5.14
N THR A 208 -10.97 18.55 4.80
CA THR A 208 -10.43 19.49 5.80
C THR A 208 -11.51 20.11 6.68
N GLN A 209 -12.72 20.28 6.15
CA GLN A 209 -13.87 20.77 6.91
C GLN A 209 -14.36 19.74 7.92
N THR A 210 -14.32 18.45 7.58
CA THR A 210 -14.74 17.35 8.45
C THR A 210 -13.72 17.09 9.55
N VAL A 211 -12.42 17.04 9.19
CA VAL A 211 -11.33 16.87 10.16
C VAL A 211 -10.96 18.16 10.91
N GLN A 212 -11.59 19.29 10.55
CA GLN A 212 -11.37 20.64 11.12
C GLN A 212 -9.90 21.10 11.11
N LEU A 213 -9.16 20.77 10.05
CA LEU A 213 -7.85 21.37 9.83
C LEU A 213 -8.03 22.86 9.49
N PRO A 214 -7.27 23.78 10.12
CA PRO A 214 -7.41 25.21 9.91
C PRO A 214 -6.72 25.64 8.60
N ASN A 215 -7.17 25.06 7.48
CA ASN A 215 -6.54 25.22 6.17
C ASN A 215 -7.03 26.45 5.41
N ALA A 216 -7.88 27.27 6.03
CA ALA A 216 -8.38 28.52 5.50
C ALA A 216 -7.90 29.71 6.35
N GLY A 217 -7.42 30.76 5.70
CA GLY A 217 -7.01 31.99 6.37
C GLY A 217 -6.13 32.88 5.48
N PRO A 218 -6.00 34.18 5.81
CA PRO A 218 -5.22 35.13 5.02
C PRO A 218 -3.70 35.00 5.22
N SER A 219 -3.26 34.31 6.28
CA SER A 219 -1.84 34.14 6.62
C SER A 219 -1.41 32.69 6.48
N GLU A 220 -0.14 32.49 6.08
CA GLU A 220 0.48 31.17 6.12
C GLU A 220 0.44 30.59 7.54
N ARG A 221 0.11 29.31 7.65
CA ARG A 221 0.06 28.57 8.91
C ARG A 221 1.06 27.43 8.89
N ARG A 222 1.69 27.20 10.04
CA ARG A 222 2.59 26.08 10.29
C ARG A 222 2.07 25.33 11.50
N LEU A 223 1.77 24.05 11.36
CA LEU A 223 1.11 23.29 12.42
C LEU A 223 2.09 22.34 13.12
N LEU A 224 1.96 22.26 14.44
CA LEU A 224 2.48 21.18 15.26
C LEU A 224 1.31 20.30 15.72
N ILE A 225 1.23 19.10 15.17
CA ILE A 225 0.23 18.11 15.52
C ILE A 225 0.80 17.20 16.61
N LEU A 226 0.29 17.33 17.83
CA LEU A 226 0.77 16.55 18.97
C LEU A 226 0.47 15.06 18.80
N ALA A 227 -0.73 14.73 18.31
CA ALA A 227 -1.12 13.36 17.97
C ALA A 227 -2.18 13.36 16.87
N THR A 228 -2.15 12.34 16.02
CA THR A 228 -3.14 12.09 14.95
C THR A 228 -3.52 10.61 14.93
N LYS A 229 -4.72 10.26 14.44
CA LYS A 229 -5.10 8.86 14.30
C LYS A 229 -4.36 8.20 13.14
N ASN A 230 -4.32 8.86 12.00
CA ASN A 230 -3.60 8.42 10.81
C ASN A 230 -3.14 9.63 9.99
N HIS A 231 -1.82 9.82 9.85
CA HIS A 231 -1.29 11.01 9.17
C HIS A 231 -1.74 11.13 7.71
N TRP A 232 -1.89 10.00 7.01
CA TRP A 232 -2.30 10.01 5.61
C TRP A 232 -3.74 10.48 5.45
N ILE A 233 -4.62 9.89 6.24
CA ILE A 233 -6.06 10.07 6.15
C ILE A 233 -6.50 11.41 6.75
N ASP A 234 -5.97 11.76 7.91
CA ASP A 234 -6.44 12.92 8.67
C ASP A 234 -5.75 14.22 8.21
N ILE A 235 -4.58 14.12 7.56
CA ILE A 235 -3.76 15.29 7.21
C ILE A 235 -3.45 15.35 5.72
N THR A 236 -2.72 14.37 5.18
CA THR A 236 -2.18 14.44 3.81
C THR A 236 -3.30 14.50 2.76
N PHE A 237 -4.27 13.58 2.82
CA PHE A 237 -5.38 13.54 1.86
C PHE A 237 -6.25 14.81 1.88
N PRO A 238 -6.73 15.28 3.04
CA PRO A 238 -7.49 16.53 3.13
C PRO A 238 -6.77 17.72 2.48
N ILE A 239 -5.47 17.89 2.75
CA ILE A 239 -4.69 19.03 2.22
C ILE A 239 -4.45 18.91 0.72
N LEU A 240 -4.13 17.69 0.25
CA LEU A 240 -3.99 17.44 -1.19
C LEU A 240 -5.29 17.69 -1.94
N LYS A 241 -6.43 17.35 -1.34
CA LYS A 241 -7.76 17.65 -1.88
C LYS A 241 -7.99 19.15 -2.01
N ASP A 242 -7.73 19.92 -0.94
CA ASP A 242 -7.82 21.38 -0.99
C ASP A 242 -6.91 21.98 -2.06
N ARG A 243 -5.67 21.50 -2.13
CA ARG A 243 -4.73 21.92 -3.16
C ARG A 243 -5.29 21.63 -4.56
N ALA A 244 -5.77 20.43 -4.82
CA ALA A 244 -6.34 20.06 -6.12
C ALA A 244 -7.57 20.91 -6.48
N LEU A 245 -8.46 21.16 -5.52
CA LEU A 245 -9.68 21.96 -5.72
C LEU A 245 -9.43 23.47 -5.80
N SER A 246 -8.23 23.93 -5.43
CA SER A 246 -7.77 25.31 -5.60
C SER A 246 -7.13 25.60 -6.96
N LEU A 247 -6.93 24.58 -7.80
CA LEU A 247 -6.33 24.70 -9.13
C LEU A 247 -7.40 24.77 -10.22
N GLY A 248 -7.01 25.24 -11.41
CA GLY A 248 -7.87 25.31 -12.59
C GLY A 248 -8.48 26.70 -12.85
N GLN A 249 -9.31 26.81 -13.88
CA GLN A 249 -9.92 28.09 -14.29
C GLN A 249 -11.06 28.55 -13.38
N GLN A 250 -11.71 27.61 -12.68
CA GLN A 250 -12.82 27.87 -11.76
C GLN A 250 -12.61 27.06 -10.47
N PRO A 251 -11.72 27.51 -9.58
CA PRO A 251 -11.42 26.79 -8.34
C PRO A 251 -12.64 26.77 -7.41
N SER A 252 -12.88 25.63 -6.77
CA SER A 252 -13.98 25.45 -5.80
C SER A 252 -13.53 25.60 -4.35
N ARG A 253 -12.22 25.70 -4.10
CA ARG A 253 -11.62 25.98 -2.79
C ARG A 253 -10.54 27.05 -2.89
N PRO A 254 -10.28 27.82 -1.82
CA PRO A 254 -9.10 28.67 -1.76
C PRO A 254 -7.83 27.81 -1.69
N PRO A 255 -6.67 28.36 -2.09
CA PRO A 255 -5.39 27.70 -1.86
C PRO A 255 -5.19 27.39 -0.35
N PRO A 256 -4.58 26.24 -0.02
CA PRO A 256 -4.35 25.86 1.37
C PRO A 256 -3.43 26.88 2.08
N ALA A 257 -3.86 27.36 3.24
CA ALA A 257 -3.05 28.28 4.06
C ALA A 257 -1.94 27.56 4.82
N ILE A 258 -2.07 26.24 5.03
CA ILE A 258 -1.06 25.45 5.72
C ILE A 258 0.13 25.17 4.80
N THR A 259 1.29 25.72 5.14
CA THR A 259 2.53 25.55 4.36
C THR A 259 3.44 24.46 4.93
N ARG A 260 3.27 24.12 6.21
CA ARG A 260 4.08 23.09 6.88
C ARG A 260 3.29 22.40 8.00
N ILE A 261 3.48 21.10 8.12
CA ILE A 261 2.97 20.29 9.23
C ILE A 261 4.10 19.44 9.79
N LEU A 262 4.19 19.42 11.12
CA LEU A 262 4.98 18.44 11.85
C LEU A 262 4.04 17.67 12.78
N ALA A 263 3.95 16.35 12.61
CA ALA A 263 3.22 15.48 13.52
C ALA A 263 4.21 14.72 14.42
N LEU A 264 3.96 14.70 15.73
CA LEU A 264 4.82 14.03 16.71
C LEU A 264 4.52 12.53 16.84
N THR A 265 3.26 12.12 16.65
CA THR A 265 2.87 10.71 16.67
C THR A 265 1.62 10.45 15.87
N GLU A 266 1.49 9.22 15.41
CA GLU A 266 0.27 8.67 14.83
C GLU A 266 -0.14 7.35 15.50
N GLY A 267 -1.44 7.06 15.45
CA GLY A 267 -2.04 5.82 15.93
C GLY A 267 -2.96 6.00 17.13
N GLU A 268 -3.87 5.04 17.29
CA GLU A 268 -4.66 4.91 18.51
C GLU A 268 -3.75 4.51 19.66
N GLY A 269 -3.92 5.14 20.82
CA GLY A 269 -3.09 4.87 21.98
C GLY A 269 -3.01 6.00 22.97
N ARG A 270 -2.24 5.74 24.03
CA ARG A 270 -1.92 6.71 25.09
C ARG A 270 -0.45 7.08 25.00
N TYR A 271 -0.20 8.37 24.97
CA TYR A 271 1.14 8.94 24.84
C TYR A 271 1.36 9.99 25.92
N ARG A 272 2.58 10.06 26.42
CA ARG A 272 3.03 11.06 27.37
C ARG A 272 3.99 12.00 26.67
N LEU A 273 3.60 13.26 26.55
CA LEU A 273 4.41 14.34 26.00
C LEU A 273 5.02 15.13 27.16
N GLU A 274 6.34 15.15 27.26
CA GLU A 274 7.08 15.91 28.26
C GLU A 274 7.84 17.05 27.58
N ARG A 275 7.94 18.19 28.26
CA ARG A 275 8.74 19.33 27.78
C ARG A 275 9.87 19.64 28.77
N PRO A 276 10.99 18.92 28.70
CA PRO A 276 12.10 19.12 29.64
C PRO A 276 12.78 20.49 29.50
N ALA A 277 12.77 21.08 28.30
CA ALA A 277 13.37 22.38 28.02
C ALA A 277 12.55 23.17 26.99
N GLU A 278 12.92 24.45 26.77
CA GLU A 278 12.17 25.36 25.90
C GLU A 278 11.95 24.79 24.48
N ASN A 279 12.99 24.19 23.89
CA ASN A 279 12.99 23.68 22.51
C ASN A 279 13.10 22.15 22.44
N VAL A 280 12.81 21.43 23.53
CA VAL A 280 12.94 19.97 23.58
C VAL A 280 11.62 19.35 24.00
N LEU A 281 11.14 18.37 23.23
CA LEU A 281 9.98 17.55 23.55
C LEU A 281 10.38 16.08 23.62
N HIS A 282 9.94 15.38 24.67
CA HIS A 282 10.05 13.93 24.78
C HIS A 282 8.67 13.34 24.59
N LEU A 283 8.56 12.35 23.72
CA LEU A 283 7.34 11.59 23.55
C LEU A 283 7.58 10.14 23.92
N LYS A 284 6.74 9.62 24.82
CA LYS A 284 6.77 8.23 25.27
C LYS A 284 5.39 7.60 25.07
N THR A 285 5.34 6.36 24.62
CA THR A 285 4.11 5.56 24.64
C THR A 285 3.83 5.00 26.04
N GLN A 286 2.55 4.87 26.41
CA GLN A 286 2.18 4.18 27.64
C GLN A 286 2.41 2.66 27.48
N ASP A 287 2.77 1.99 28.58
CA ASP A 287 3.02 0.54 28.65
C ASP A 287 4.09 0.01 27.67
N ASP A 288 4.97 0.91 27.21
CA ASP A 288 6.04 0.65 26.23
C ASP A 288 5.54 0.00 24.92
N HIS A 289 4.27 0.25 24.55
CA HIS A 289 3.74 -0.12 23.24
C HIS A 289 4.51 0.63 22.13
N PRO A 290 4.87 -0.01 21.01
CA PRO A 290 5.62 0.65 19.96
C PRO A 290 4.79 1.72 19.24
N PHE A 291 5.42 2.84 18.87
CA PHE A 291 4.88 3.79 17.90
C PHE A 291 4.61 3.07 16.58
N ILE A 292 3.54 3.48 15.88
CA ILE A 292 3.29 3.01 14.52
C ILE A 292 4.47 3.45 13.65
N THR A 293 5.04 2.50 12.93
CA THR A 293 6.15 2.72 12.03
C THR A 293 5.88 2.02 10.72
N LEU A 294 6.27 2.69 9.63
CA LEU A 294 6.29 2.10 8.30
C LEU A 294 7.54 1.28 8.06
N ARG A 295 8.48 1.16 9.00
CA ARG A 295 9.70 0.36 8.83
C ARG A 295 9.47 -1.07 9.33
N PRO A 296 9.29 -2.08 8.44
CA PRO A 296 9.21 -3.47 8.86
C PRO A 296 10.61 -4.01 9.18
N VAL A 297 10.68 -5.21 9.74
CA VAL A 297 11.92 -5.99 9.75
C VAL A 297 12.36 -6.23 8.28
N PRO A 298 13.64 -6.05 7.91
CA PRO A 298 14.81 -5.77 8.77
C PRO A 298 15.14 -4.30 9.07
N TRP A 299 14.43 -3.31 8.51
CA TRP A 299 14.72 -1.86 8.61
C TRP A 299 14.33 -1.21 9.95
N ARG A 300 14.41 -1.96 11.04
CA ARG A 300 14.08 -1.50 12.39
C ARG A 300 14.92 -0.29 12.82
N PHE A 301 14.37 0.53 13.72
CA PHE A 301 15.11 1.62 14.33
C PHE A 301 16.12 1.11 15.37
N ALA A 302 17.20 1.87 15.56
CA ALA A 302 18.14 1.70 16.66
C ALA A 302 18.06 2.86 17.66
N VAL A 303 18.46 2.59 18.90
CA VAL A 303 18.62 3.65 19.92
C VAL A 303 19.75 4.60 19.50
N GLY A 304 19.51 5.89 19.63
CA GLY A 304 20.42 6.96 19.23
C GLY A 304 20.40 7.26 17.72
N GLU A 305 19.54 6.59 16.94
CA GLU A 305 19.42 6.87 15.51
C GLU A 305 18.87 8.29 15.29
N PRO A 306 19.63 9.17 14.61
CA PRO A 306 19.19 10.53 14.36
C PRO A 306 18.38 10.62 13.06
N VAL A 307 17.32 11.43 13.08
CA VAL A 307 16.57 11.83 11.89
C VAL A 307 16.56 13.36 11.83
N HIS A 308 17.31 13.90 10.88
CA HIS A 308 17.47 15.35 10.71
C HIS A 308 16.38 15.94 9.80
N ARG A 309 15.77 17.03 10.25
CA ARG A 309 14.83 17.85 9.46
C ARG A 309 15.22 19.33 9.62
N PRO A 310 14.83 20.22 8.69
CA PRO A 310 15.31 21.62 8.70
C PRO A 310 15.11 22.41 10.01
N ASP A 311 14.09 22.07 10.82
CA ASP A 311 13.77 22.82 12.05
C ASP A 311 13.73 21.93 13.30
N VAL A 312 13.98 20.62 13.15
CA VAL A 312 13.89 19.66 14.24
C VAL A 312 14.84 18.49 14.00
N ASP A 313 15.66 18.20 14.99
CA ASP A 313 16.42 16.96 15.08
C ASP A 313 15.64 15.98 15.93
N ILE A 314 15.47 14.77 15.41
CA ILE A 314 14.70 13.71 16.06
C ILE A 314 15.67 12.59 16.44
N GLU A 315 15.59 12.09 17.67
CA GLU A 315 16.43 10.99 18.15
C GLU A 315 15.56 9.90 18.78
N VAL A 316 15.79 8.65 18.37
CA VAL A 316 15.11 7.50 18.96
C VAL A 316 15.79 7.13 20.28
N LEU A 317 15.13 7.37 21.41
CA LEU A 317 15.68 7.12 22.74
C LEU A 317 15.48 5.68 23.22
N ALA A 318 14.43 5.01 22.76
CA ALA A 318 14.14 3.62 23.10
C ALA A 318 13.35 2.93 21.98
N VAL A 319 13.54 1.62 21.86
CA VAL A 319 12.82 0.76 20.90
C VAL A 319 12.28 -0.49 21.58
N SER A 320 11.20 -1.05 21.04
CA SER A 320 10.66 -2.34 21.42
C SER A 320 11.59 -3.49 20.99
N PRO A 321 11.36 -4.75 21.41
CA PRO A 321 12.12 -5.91 20.93
C PRO A 321 12.08 -6.10 19.41
N GLN A 322 11.00 -5.64 18.76
CA GLN A 322 10.84 -5.65 17.31
C GLN A 322 11.57 -4.47 16.62
N GLY A 323 12.14 -3.57 17.42
CA GLY A 323 12.90 -2.40 16.98
C GLY A 323 12.02 -1.26 16.45
N ALA A 324 10.77 -1.16 16.91
CA ALA A 324 9.93 0.00 16.70
C ALA A 324 10.13 1.01 17.85
N PRO A 325 10.15 2.33 17.62
CA PRO A 325 10.39 3.31 18.67
C PRO A 325 9.32 3.22 19.78
N THR A 326 9.71 3.45 21.02
CA THR A 326 8.81 3.59 22.18
C THR A 326 9.04 4.91 22.92
N ARG A 327 10.21 5.53 22.71
CA ARG A 327 10.55 6.86 23.20
C ARG A 327 11.33 7.63 22.15
N ILE A 328 10.92 8.87 21.90
CA ILE A 328 11.51 9.75 20.88
C ILE A 328 11.76 11.13 21.51
N GLU A 329 12.91 11.72 21.21
CA GLU A 329 13.21 13.11 21.50
C GLU A 329 13.12 13.96 20.24
N TYR A 330 12.54 15.14 20.36
CA TYR A 330 12.48 16.17 19.35
C TYR A 330 13.21 17.41 19.86
N ARG A 331 14.32 17.78 19.21
CA ARG A 331 15.10 18.99 19.49
C ARG A 331 14.84 20.02 18.39
N PHE A 332 14.08 21.04 18.72
CA PHE A 332 13.71 22.11 17.79
C PHE A 332 14.78 23.20 17.73
N ALA A 333 14.91 23.83 16.57
CA ALA A 333 15.71 25.05 16.45
C ALA A 333 15.12 26.15 17.37
N PRO A 334 15.97 27.03 17.96
CA PRO A 334 15.49 28.09 18.84
C PRO A 334 14.38 28.94 18.23
N GLY A 335 13.25 29.07 18.95
CA GLY A 335 12.09 29.84 18.50
C GLY A 335 11.27 29.20 17.38
N ALA A 336 11.56 27.95 16.98
CA ALA A 336 10.74 27.24 16.01
C ALA A 336 9.35 26.91 16.57
N LEU A 337 9.28 26.43 17.82
CA LEU A 337 8.02 26.02 18.46
C LEU A 337 7.02 27.17 18.62
N SER A 338 7.47 28.40 18.90
CA SER A 338 6.59 29.56 19.10
C SER A 338 5.91 30.05 17.81
N ARG A 339 6.34 29.56 16.65
CA ARG A 339 5.78 29.88 15.33
C ARG A 339 4.80 28.82 14.82
N LEU A 340 4.56 27.78 15.61
CA LEU A 340 3.69 26.66 15.23
C LEU A 340 2.35 26.78 15.96
N ASP A 341 1.26 26.69 15.21
CA ASP A 341 -0.07 26.49 15.78
C ASP A 341 -0.15 25.03 16.28
N VAL A 342 -0.40 24.87 17.57
CA VAL A 342 -0.42 23.54 18.20
C VAL A 342 -1.82 22.96 18.14
N MET A 343 -1.93 21.73 17.66
CA MET A 343 -3.20 21.02 17.51
C MET A 343 -3.08 19.57 17.94
N THR A 344 -4.20 18.94 18.28
CA THR A 344 -4.26 17.51 18.61
C THR A 344 -5.53 16.89 18.02
N TRP A 345 -5.46 15.62 17.66
CA TRP A 345 -6.64 14.87 17.28
C TRP A 345 -7.50 14.58 18.51
N GLN A 346 -8.81 14.80 18.38
CA GLN A 346 -9.78 14.48 19.42
C GLN A 346 -11.03 13.88 18.79
N LYS A 347 -11.21 12.57 19.00
CA LYS A 347 -12.30 11.74 18.46
C LYS A 347 -12.34 11.71 16.93
N THR A 348 -12.82 12.78 16.30
CA THR A 348 -13.11 12.85 14.85
C THR A 348 -12.48 14.03 14.13
N HIS A 349 -11.84 14.95 14.85
CA HIS A 349 -11.32 16.19 14.28
C HIS A 349 -10.13 16.73 15.08
N PHE A 350 -9.40 17.68 14.48
CA PHE A 350 -8.35 18.42 15.15
C PHE A 350 -8.91 19.57 15.98
N THR A 351 -8.42 19.71 17.20
CA THR A 351 -8.70 20.84 18.08
C THR A 351 -7.42 21.58 18.41
N ALA A 352 -7.54 22.89 18.68
CA ALA A 352 -6.41 23.69 19.17
C ALA A 352 -5.94 23.14 20.51
N SER A 353 -4.62 23.08 20.69
CA SER A 353 -3.98 22.57 21.89
C SER A 353 -2.84 23.47 22.32
N THR A 354 -2.19 23.13 23.41
CA THR A 354 -1.04 23.86 23.95
C THR A 354 0.03 22.87 24.36
N LEU A 355 1.30 23.28 24.27
CA LEU A 355 2.39 22.46 24.81
C LEU A 355 2.36 22.51 26.34
N PRO A 356 2.78 21.43 27.03
CA PRO A 356 2.99 21.49 28.48
C PRO A 356 4.03 22.56 28.83
N ALA A 357 3.94 23.09 30.05
CA ALA A 357 4.95 24.01 30.55
C ALA A 357 6.32 23.31 30.66
N ILE A 358 7.40 24.09 30.70
CA ILE A 358 8.75 23.54 30.87
C ILE A 358 8.81 22.79 32.22
N GLY A 359 9.35 21.56 32.18
CA GLY A 359 9.40 20.64 33.31
C GLY A 359 8.08 19.90 33.59
N GLN A 360 7.03 20.14 32.81
CA GLN A 360 5.75 19.44 32.93
C GLN A 360 5.54 18.42 31.80
N HIS A 361 4.49 17.61 31.97
CA HIS A 361 4.05 16.64 31.00
C HIS A 361 2.54 16.78 30.76
N GLN A 362 2.09 16.26 29.62
CA GLN A 362 0.70 16.15 29.23
C GLN A 362 0.46 14.74 28.71
N GLU A 363 -0.63 14.12 29.17
CA GLU A 363 -1.11 12.86 28.63
C GLU A 363 -1.97 13.14 27.38
N LEU A 364 -1.71 12.42 26.31
CA LEU A 364 -2.39 12.47 25.03
C LEU A 364 -3.11 11.15 24.83
N LEU A 365 -4.40 11.20 24.51
CA LEU A 365 -5.22 10.05 24.19
C LEU A 365 -5.75 10.19 22.78
N VAL A 366 -5.46 9.19 21.94
CA VAL A 366 -6.00 9.07 20.58
C VAL A 366 -6.94 7.88 20.55
N GLU A 367 -8.22 8.15 20.29
CA GLU A 367 -9.30 7.17 20.16
C GLU A 367 -9.69 6.91 18.70
#